data_AF-A0A352IQP2-F1
#
_entry.id   AF-A0A352IQP2-F1
#
_cell.length_a   1.000
_cell.length_b   1.000
_cell.length_c   1.000
_cell.angle_alpha   90.00
_cell.angle_beta   90.00
_cell.angle_gamma   90.00
#
_symmetry.space_group_name_H-M   'P 1'
#
loop_
_entity.id
_entity.type
_entity.pdbx_description
1 polymer ?
#
loop_
_entity_poly.entity_id
_entity_poly.type
_entity_poly.pdbx_seq_one_letter_code
_entity_poly.pdbx_strand_id
1 'polypeptide(L)'
;PGETFTYQFPIVQAGTYWFHSHSGFQEPNGAYGAIVIEPKGREPFRYDREFVVQLTDKHPHSGDRIMRNLKMSADYYNRQQQTMGDFFAESGEKGFMAALRDRMMWGDMRMMKADIEDVQGFTALINGKGPEQNW
;
A
#
# COMPACT_ATOMS: atom_id res chain seq x y z
N PRO A 1 3.68 26.18 9.59
CA PRO A 1 2.33 26.06 10.22
C PRO A 1 1.80 27.45 10.57
N GLY A 2 0.49 27.69 10.46
CA GLY A 2 -0.12 29.01 10.75
C GLY A 2 -0.27 29.93 9.53
N GLU A 3 0.07 29.46 8.34
CA GLU A 3 -0.12 30.18 7.08
C GLU A 3 -1.24 29.55 6.25
N THR A 4 -1.79 30.30 5.31
CA THR A 4 -2.81 29.83 4.35
C THR A 4 -2.25 29.93 2.93
N PHE A 5 -2.53 28.92 2.12
CA PHE A 5 -2.19 28.91 0.70
C PHE A 5 -3.44 28.60 -0.12
N THR A 6 -3.65 29.34 -1.21
CA THR A 6 -4.77 29.14 -2.13
C THR A 6 -4.26 28.53 -3.43
N TYR A 7 -4.76 27.35 -3.81
CA TYR A 7 -4.51 26.75 -5.11
C TYR A 7 -5.48 27.32 -6.15
N GLN A 8 -4.96 27.85 -7.26
CA GLN A 8 -5.76 28.36 -8.37
C GLN A 8 -5.23 27.81 -9.69
N PHE A 9 -6.08 27.10 -10.43
CA PHE A 9 -5.75 26.51 -11.72
C PHE A 9 -7.01 26.45 -12.61
N PRO A 10 -6.87 26.56 -13.94
CA PRO A 10 -8.01 26.47 -14.85
C PRO A 10 -8.48 25.02 -14.97
N ILE A 11 -9.80 24.84 -14.98
CA ILE A 11 -10.43 23.57 -15.32
C ILE A 11 -10.62 23.48 -16.84
N VAL A 12 -9.91 22.56 -17.48
CA VAL A 12 -9.90 22.38 -18.95
C VAL A 12 -10.43 21.02 -19.41
N GLN A 13 -10.76 20.13 -18.47
CA GLN A 13 -11.14 18.74 -18.68
C GLN A 13 -12.27 18.37 -17.72
N ALA A 14 -12.98 17.28 -18.03
CA ALA A 14 -14.02 16.71 -17.20
C ALA A 14 -13.71 15.24 -16.90
N GLY A 15 -14.22 14.72 -15.79
CA GLY A 15 -14.02 13.35 -15.34
C GLY A 15 -13.75 13.24 -13.84
N THR A 16 -13.39 12.03 -13.43
CA THR A 16 -13.06 11.69 -12.04
C THR A 16 -11.56 11.83 -11.79
N TYR A 17 -11.21 12.70 -10.86
CA TYR A 17 -9.86 12.99 -10.40
C TYR A 17 -9.79 12.85 -8.87
N TRP A 18 -8.63 13.14 -8.31
CA TRP A 18 -8.41 13.11 -6.87
C TRP A 18 -7.28 14.09 -6.52
N PHE A 19 -7.22 14.47 -5.25
CA PHE A 19 -6.11 15.20 -4.67
C PHE A 19 -5.54 14.40 -3.51
N HIS A 20 -4.27 14.63 -3.21
CA HIS A 20 -3.64 14.17 -1.99
C HIS A 20 -2.50 15.10 -1.57
N SER A 21 -2.12 15.01 -0.29
CA SER A 21 -0.94 15.72 0.17
C SER A 21 0.32 15.15 -0.47
N HIS A 22 1.21 16.03 -0.92
CA HIS A 22 2.57 15.72 -1.37
C HIS A 22 3.64 16.02 -0.30
N SER A 23 3.24 16.06 0.98
CA SER A 23 4.16 16.31 2.10
C SER A 23 4.30 15.09 3.00
N GLY A 24 5.53 14.55 3.07
CA GLY A 24 5.86 13.40 3.91
C GLY A 24 4.91 12.23 3.67
N PHE A 25 4.37 11.67 4.75
CA PHE A 25 3.42 10.56 4.72
C PHE A 25 1.97 10.99 5.01
N GLN A 26 1.60 12.23 4.68
CA GLN A 26 0.25 12.71 4.95
C GLN A 26 -0.82 11.97 4.12
N GLU A 27 -0.53 11.65 2.85
CA GLU A 27 -1.44 10.88 1.98
C GLU A 27 -1.82 9.52 2.58
N PRO A 28 -0.88 8.60 2.91
CA PRO A 28 -1.25 7.31 3.51
C PRO A 28 -1.81 7.45 4.94
N ASN A 29 -1.70 8.64 5.53
CA ASN A 29 -2.33 8.97 6.79
C ASN A 29 -3.77 9.51 6.65
N GLY A 30 -4.28 9.67 5.43
CA GLY A 30 -5.67 10.05 5.15
C GLY A 30 -5.85 11.42 4.48
N ALA A 31 -4.77 12.13 4.12
CA ALA A 31 -4.86 13.43 3.47
C ALA A 31 -5.04 13.29 1.94
N TYR A 32 -6.19 12.76 1.53
CA TYR A 32 -6.60 12.60 0.14
C TYR A 32 -8.11 12.76 -0.02
N GLY A 33 -8.58 12.91 -1.26
CA GLY A 33 -10.01 12.94 -1.57
C GLY A 33 -10.28 12.97 -3.08
N ALA A 34 -11.50 12.63 -3.48
CA ALA A 34 -11.93 12.68 -4.87
C ALA A 34 -12.31 14.10 -5.32
N ILE A 35 -12.12 14.36 -6.62
CA ILE A 35 -12.57 15.55 -7.33
C ILE A 35 -13.36 15.07 -8.55
N VAL A 36 -14.65 15.35 -8.61
CA VAL A 36 -15.46 15.12 -9.81
C VAL A 36 -15.58 16.44 -10.55
N ILE A 37 -15.17 16.45 -11.82
CA ILE A 37 -15.33 17.59 -12.70
C ILE A 37 -16.38 17.27 -13.75
N GLU A 38 -17.53 17.90 -13.61
CA GLU A 38 -18.65 17.75 -14.54
C GLU A 38 -18.31 18.31 -15.94
N PRO A 39 -18.72 17.63 -17.01
CA PRO A 39 -18.59 18.16 -18.35
C PRO A 39 -19.51 19.37 -18.55
N LYS A 40 -19.04 20.35 -19.35
CA LYS A 40 -19.86 21.53 -19.72
C LYS A 40 -21.11 21.17 -20.50
N GLY A 41 -21.04 20.10 -21.27
CA GLY A 41 -22.13 19.58 -22.09
C GLY A 41 -22.71 18.32 -21.51
N ARG A 42 -23.81 17.86 -22.10
CA ARG A 42 -24.44 16.61 -21.69
C ARG A 42 -23.53 15.42 -21.99
N GLU A 43 -23.43 14.50 -21.03
CA GLU A 43 -22.74 13.22 -21.22
C GLU A 43 -23.43 12.33 -22.25
N PRO A 44 -22.66 11.52 -23.00
CA PRO A 44 -23.22 10.65 -24.04
C PRO A 44 -23.97 9.44 -23.47
N PHE A 45 -23.93 9.24 -22.15
CA PHE A 45 -24.58 8.16 -21.42
C PHE A 45 -25.72 8.70 -20.54
N ARG A 46 -26.58 7.79 -20.06
CA ARG A 46 -27.58 8.07 -19.03
C ARG A 46 -27.39 7.09 -17.89
N TYR A 47 -27.55 7.57 -16.67
CA TYR A 47 -27.50 6.77 -15.45
C TYR A 47 -28.54 7.31 -14.48
N ASP A 48 -29.06 6.44 -13.63
CA ASP A 48 -30.04 6.84 -12.59
C ASP A 48 -29.34 7.38 -11.33
N ARG A 49 -28.10 6.94 -11.09
CA ARG A 49 -27.28 7.30 -9.91
C ARG A 49 -25.81 7.30 -10.26
N GLU A 50 -25.07 8.15 -9.58
CA GLU A 50 -23.61 8.21 -9.62
C GLU A 50 -23.06 8.04 -8.18
N PHE A 51 -21.95 7.31 -8.05
CA PHE A 51 -21.26 7.13 -6.79
C PHE A 51 -19.75 7.27 -6.99
N VAL A 52 -19.10 7.99 -6.07
CA VAL A 52 -17.63 8.02 -5.99
C VAL A 52 -17.16 6.85 -5.12
N VAL A 53 -16.26 6.04 -5.66
CA VAL A 53 -15.64 4.90 -4.96
C VAL A 53 -14.14 5.14 -4.86
N GLN A 54 -13.64 5.34 -3.64
CA GLN A 54 -12.21 5.41 -3.36
C GLN A 54 -11.74 4.09 -2.77
N LEU A 55 -10.81 3.46 -3.47
CA LEU A 55 -10.14 2.24 -3.02
C LEU A 55 -8.81 2.64 -2.41
N THR A 56 -8.65 2.40 -1.11
CA THR A 56 -7.40 2.68 -0.40
C THR A 56 -7.05 1.53 0.50
N ASP A 57 -5.89 1.60 1.15
CA ASP A 57 -5.53 0.70 2.22
C ASP A 57 -5.05 1.48 3.44
N LYS A 58 -5.01 0.81 4.58
CA LYS A 58 -4.54 1.42 5.82
C LYS A 58 -3.69 0.45 6.62
N HIS A 59 -2.49 0.89 6.95
CA HIS A 59 -1.65 0.24 7.93
C HIS A 59 -1.94 0.81 9.33
N PRO A 60 -1.92 -0.01 10.41
CA PRO A 60 -2.14 0.47 11.78
C PRO A 60 -1.04 1.40 12.29
N HIS A 61 0.16 1.34 11.68
CA HIS A 61 1.24 2.29 11.94
C HIS A 61 1.19 3.46 10.96
N SER A 62 1.54 4.66 11.43
CA SER A 62 1.75 5.82 10.55
C SER A 62 2.94 5.60 9.60
N GLY A 63 2.93 6.28 8.45
CA GLY A 63 4.03 6.19 7.48
C GLY A 63 5.41 6.52 8.09
N ASP A 64 5.50 7.52 8.97
CA ASP A 64 6.75 7.84 9.68
C ASP A 64 7.24 6.68 10.54
N ARG A 65 6.33 5.96 11.22
CA ARG A 65 6.66 4.80 12.03
C ARG A 65 7.08 3.61 11.16
N ILE A 66 6.42 3.40 10.03
CA ILE A 66 6.82 2.39 9.04
C ILE A 66 8.24 2.68 8.54
N MET A 67 8.50 3.90 8.07
CA MET A 67 9.81 4.31 7.59
C MET A 67 10.90 4.18 8.67
N ARG A 68 10.62 4.58 9.92
CA ARG A 68 11.56 4.39 11.03
C ARG A 68 11.90 2.93 11.26
N ASN A 69 10.90 2.05 11.22
CA ASN A 69 11.09 0.63 11.43
C ASN A 69 11.91 0.00 10.30
N LEU A 70 11.61 0.34 9.03
CA LEU A 70 12.37 -0.13 7.87
C LEU A 70 13.83 0.34 7.89
N LYS A 71 14.09 1.56 8.39
CA LYS A 71 15.47 2.05 8.59
C LYS A 71 16.25 1.28 9.66
N MET A 72 15.57 0.72 10.66
CA MET A 72 16.22 -0.11 11.69
C MET A 72 16.46 -1.53 11.20
N SER A 73 15.50 -2.09 10.45
CA SER A 73 15.59 -3.42 9.87
C SER A 73 14.68 -3.49 8.64
N ALA A 74 15.26 -3.87 7.50
CA ALA A 74 14.51 -4.07 6.27
C ALA A 74 13.40 -5.14 6.44
N ASP A 75 13.62 -6.12 7.29
CA ASP A 75 12.71 -7.25 7.50
C ASP A 75 11.67 -7.01 8.61
N TYR A 76 11.57 -5.80 9.17
CA TYR A 76 10.76 -5.53 10.36
C TYR A 76 9.29 -5.98 10.21
N TYR A 77 8.72 -5.85 9.01
CA TYR A 77 7.34 -6.22 8.71
C TYR A 77 7.20 -7.61 8.06
N ASN A 78 8.29 -8.33 7.82
CA ASN A 78 8.25 -9.66 7.24
C ASN A 78 7.91 -10.71 8.33
N ARG A 79 6.69 -11.24 8.29
CA ARG A 79 6.22 -12.26 9.25
C ARG A 79 6.40 -13.70 8.75
N GLN A 80 6.94 -13.90 7.55
CA GLN A 80 7.18 -15.21 6.95
C GLN A 80 8.68 -15.53 6.85
N GLN A 81 9.43 -15.26 7.92
CA GLN A 81 10.83 -15.65 7.95
C GLN A 81 10.97 -17.18 8.04
N GLN A 82 11.89 -17.74 7.25
CA GLN A 82 12.17 -19.17 7.29
C GLN A 82 12.67 -19.59 8.66
N THR A 83 12.06 -20.61 9.23
CA THR A 83 12.41 -21.15 10.54
C THR A 83 13.44 -22.29 10.43
N MET A 84 13.97 -22.74 11.57
CA MET A 84 14.80 -23.96 11.60
C MET A 84 13.98 -25.21 11.20
N GLY A 85 12.68 -25.24 11.48
CA GLY A 85 11.79 -26.34 11.08
C GLY A 85 11.66 -26.46 9.56
N ASP A 86 11.52 -25.33 8.88
CA ASP A 86 11.43 -25.27 7.40
C ASP A 86 12.72 -25.80 6.75
N PHE A 87 13.88 -25.50 7.35
CA PHE A 87 15.16 -26.00 6.86
C PHE A 87 15.28 -27.52 6.99
N PHE A 88 14.82 -28.11 8.11
CA PHE A 88 14.84 -29.57 8.27
C PHE A 88 13.83 -30.27 7.35
N ALA A 89 12.66 -29.67 7.13
CA ALA A 89 11.70 -30.17 6.15
C ALA A 89 12.28 -30.14 4.71
N GLU A 90 12.85 -29.01 4.28
CA GLU A 90 13.52 -28.91 2.96
C GLU A 90 14.72 -29.86 2.85
N SER A 91 15.46 -30.08 3.94
CA SER A 91 16.58 -31.04 3.96
C SER A 91 16.12 -32.49 3.79
N GLY A 92 14.94 -32.84 4.32
CA GLY A 92 14.32 -34.15 4.16
C GLY A 92 13.80 -34.41 2.74
N GLU A 93 13.28 -33.38 2.07
CA GLU A 93 12.76 -33.51 0.69
C GLU A 93 13.83 -33.37 -0.39
N LYS A 94 14.69 -32.36 -0.28
CA LYS A 94 15.64 -31.95 -1.35
C LYS A 94 17.07 -32.42 -1.10
N GLY A 95 17.35 -32.92 0.10
CA GLY A 95 18.68 -33.29 0.57
C GLY A 95 19.43 -32.10 1.19
N PHE A 96 20.19 -32.37 2.25
CA PHE A 96 20.88 -31.37 3.07
C PHE A 96 21.75 -30.39 2.27
N MET A 97 22.54 -30.88 1.30
CA MET A 97 23.44 -30.03 0.52
C MET A 97 22.68 -29.08 -0.43
N ALA A 98 21.51 -29.49 -0.93
CA ALA A 98 20.67 -28.65 -1.77
C ALA A 98 19.99 -27.57 -0.94
N ALA A 99 19.44 -27.92 0.23
CA ALA A 99 18.84 -26.97 1.18
C ALA A 99 19.87 -25.93 1.69
N LEU A 100 21.11 -26.37 1.96
CA LEU A 100 22.20 -25.48 2.37
C LEU A 100 22.60 -24.50 1.26
N ARG A 101 22.74 -24.98 0.01
CA ARG A 101 23.05 -24.12 -1.14
C ARG A 101 21.94 -23.10 -1.40
N ASP A 102 20.68 -23.52 -1.33
CA ASP A 102 19.55 -22.62 -1.50
C ASP A 102 19.56 -21.52 -0.43
N ARG A 103 19.76 -21.88 0.85
CA ARG A 103 19.85 -20.90 1.95
C ARG A 103 21.02 -19.93 1.79
N MET A 104 22.18 -20.38 1.31
CA MET A 104 23.31 -19.48 1.02
C MET A 104 23.01 -18.55 -0.17
N MET A 105 22.40 -19.07 -1.23
CA MET A 105 22.03 -18.28 -2.41
C MET A 105 21.05 -17.16 -2.05
N TRP A 106 20.05 -17.44 -1.20
CA TRP A 106 19.14 -16.40 -0.68
C TRP A 106 19.79 -15.48 0.35
N GLY A 107 20.77 -15.96 1.13
CA GLY A 107 21.55 -15.12 2.05
C GLY A 107 22.44 -14.09 1.35
N ASP A 108 22.88 -14.37 0.12
CA ASP A 108 23.64 -13.43 -0.72
C ASP A 108 22.73 -12.43 -1.47
N MET A 109 21.42 -12.69 -1.53
CA MET A 109 20.43 -11.80 -2.15
C MET A 109 20.04 -10.68 -1.20
N ARG A 110 19.69 -9.51 -1.77
CA ARG A 110 19.15 -8.37 -1.00
C ARG A 110 17.65 -8.50 -0.68
N MET A 111 16.97 -9.50 -1.25
CA MET A 111 15.56 -9.81 -0.99
C MET A 111 15.44 -11.16 -0.28
N MET A 112 14.50 -11.23 0.66
CA MET A 112 14.17 -12.47 1.36
C MET A 112 13.33 -13.40 0.47
N LYS A 113 13.45 -14.72 0.66
CA LYS A 113 12.69 -15.73 -0.11
C LYS A 113 11.16 -15.62 0.07
N ALA A 114 10.70 -15.01 1.17
CA ALA A 114 9.28 -14.81 1.50
C ALA A 114 8.83 -13.33 1.35
N ASP A 115 9.55 -12.56 0.54
CA ASP A 115 9.30 -11.14 0.29
C ASP A 115 8.21 -10.96 -0.79
N ILE A 116 6.97 -11.36 -0.45
CA ILE A 116 5.80 -11.17 -1.33
C ILE A 116 5.21 -9.76 -1.17
N GLU A 117 5.40 -9.15 0.02
CA GLU A 117 4.99 -7.78 0.36
C GLU A 117 6.05 -7.12 1.26
N ASP A 118 6.63 -6.00 0.81
CA ASP A 118 7.66 -5.25 1.55
C ASP A 118 7.19 -4.78 2.95
N VAL A 119 5.89 -4.47 3.10
CA VAL A 119 5.28 -4.03 4.37
C VAL A 119 3.93 -4.71 4.56
N GLN A 120 3.90 -5.75 5.39
CA GLN A 120 2.68 -6.52 5.66
C GLN A 120 1.80 -5.88 6.75
N GLY A 121 0.48 -6.01 6.59
CA GLY A 121 -0.50 -5.63 7.61
C GLY A 121 -1.41 -4.46 7.22
N PHE A 122 -1.50 -4.17 5.93
CA PHE A 122 -2.50 -3.25 5.40
C PHE A 122 -3.89 -3.89 5.41
N THR A 123 -4.90 -3.06 5.67
CA THR A 123 -6.31 -3.40 5.55
C THR A 123 -6.88 -2.62 4.38
N ALA A 124 -7.47 -3.31 3.40
CA ALA A 124 -8.15 -2.67 2.29
C ALA A 124 -9.39 -1.91 2.78
N LEU A 125 -9.61 -0.72 2.24
CA LEU A 125 -10.70 0.19 2.57
C LEU A 125 -11.48 0.58 1.30
N ILE A 126 -12.79 0.75 1.46
CA ILE A 126 -13.64 1.42 0.47
C ILE A 126 -14.23 2.66 1.10
N ASN A 127 -13.93 3.83 0.53
CA ASN A 127 -14.36 5.14 1.05
C ASN A 127 -14.08 5.31 2.55
N GLY A 128 -12.90 4.85 2.99
CA GLY A 128 -12.45 4.94 4.38
C GLY A 128 -13.06 3.89 5.33
N LYS A 129 -13.88 2.97 4.83
CA LYS A 129 -14.49 1.89 5.62
C LYS A 129 -13.76 0.58 5.40
N GLY A 130 -13.48 -0.13 6.49
CA GLY A 130 -12.84 -1.45 6.46
C GLY A 130 -13.81 -2.58 6.08
N PRO A 131 -13.30 -3.82 5.92
CA PRO A 131 -14.07 -4.95 5.41
C PRO A 131 -15.27 -5.36 6.30
N GLU A 132 -15.21 -5.07 7.60
CA GLU A 132 -16.30 -5.34 8.54
C GLU A 132 -17.39 -4.25 8.55
N GLN A 133 -17.15 -3.15 7.85
CA GLN A 133 -18.04 -1.99 7.82
C GLN A 133 -18.77 -1.94 6.48
N ASN A 134 -20.09 -1.79 6.52
CA ASN A 134 -20.87 -1.59 5.30
C ASN A 134 -20.58 -0.21 4.73
N TRP A 135 -20.05 -0.17 3.51
CA TRP A 135 -20.06 1.00 2.65
C TRP A 135 -21.34 1.03 1.81
#